data_AF-A0A7X5U6X2-F1
#
_entry.id   AF-A0A7X5U6X2-F1
#
_cell.length_a   1.000
_cell.length_b   1.000
_cell.length_c   1.000
_cell.angle_alpha   90.00
_cell.angle_beta   90.00
_cell.angle_gamma   90.00
#
_symmetry.space_group_name_H-M   'P 1'
#
loop_
_entity.id
_entity.type
_entity.pdbx_description
1 polymer ?
#
loop_
_entity_poly.entity_id
_entity_poly.type
_entity_poly.pdbx_seq_one_letter_code
_entity_poly.pdbx_strand_id
1 'polypeptide(L)'
;MRRVSPILFTLAAVLTAPCAFAQSTPVNLALHRPVTASSTENAIAFKADNVNDGRMDTRWSSAASDPQWISVDLGSVQKINRVTLDWERAHAGMYHIDVSTDGQSWQPVATQPTSKGGSETLDFSPAKARYVRMYGLTRTTQYGYSLFEFQVFGADDSTPGDPGNPGDPGNPGNPGDPGNGNPPNPGNGPTTSYNARVAGAQTEPPAPFVIADVASFNNPWGLDFLPDGRVVVTEKSDHMYVVTTAGAKTSITGLPTSVGANGGGGQSGFHDVAASPTFAQDHTLWFSYVAKATDGNNHLTLAKARLDESAQGASLANLQVVWQEPSNYSVRGQPGARIAFAPDGQHVFLSAGDGDIPDAKGDRGFTAQLPNSGLGKIIRLNLDGSTPSDNPNASQPGVAGQIWASGFRNPYGLAFSADGKLWETEMGPASGDEFNLIVKGGNYGWPLVSNGNHYNGDAWMPGQPYPRHDTAPQYVQPAAYWGWFPTTNSMSPSGLAFYNGNLFPQWKGSALLGSTSSIALYRVILDTSGNVTGVERYGRDAKGTYTGSVRALKVAADGSIWYVRGGGDGMLRRITPKP
;
A
#
# COMPACT_ATOMS: atom_id res chain seq x y z
N MET A 1 15.19 71.41 39.92
CA MET A 1 16.22 71.14 38.89
C MET A 1 17.15 70.06 39.40
N ARG A 2 17.16 68.88 38.77
CA ARG A 2 18.30 67.94 38.59
C ARG A 2 17.75 66.66 37.97
N ARG A 3 18.10 66.43 36.71
CA ARG A 3 17.78 65.21 35.96
C ARG A 3 18.82 64.14 36.30
N VAL A 4 18.37 62.91 36.53
CA VAL A 4 19.21 61.71 36.54
C VAL A 4 18.60 60.75 35.53
N SER A 5 19.33 60.43 34.48
CA SER A 5 18.99 59.39 33.51
C SER A 5 19.64 58.07 33.91
N PRO A 6 18.97 56.92 33.73
CA PRO A 6 19.66 55.66 33.53
C PRO A 6 19.69 55.31 32.04
N ILE A 7 20.87 54.92 31.58
CA ILE A 7 21.13 54.35 30.25
C ILE A 7 20.69 52.89 30.29
N LEU A 8 19.76 52.51 29.41
CA LEU A 8 19.38 51.11 29.18
C LEU A 8 20.10 50.63 27.91
N PHE A 9 21.01 49.67 28.05
CA PHE A 9 21.60 48.95 26.91
C PHE A 9 20.64 47.83 26.49
N THR A 10 20.04 47.97 25.30
CA THR A 10 19.34 46.87 24.61
C THR A 10 20.32 46.10 23.73
N LEU A 11 20.59 44.84 24.08
CA LEU A 11 21.35 43.90 23.28
C LEU A 11 20.43 43.30 22.20
N ALA A 12 20.57 43.71 20.94
CA ALA A 12 19.90 43.09 19.81
C ALA A 12 20.72 41.89 19.32
N ALA A 13 20.27 40.68 19.64
CA ALA A 13 20.82 39.46 19.04
C ALA A 13 20.16 39.26 17.66
N VAL A 14 20.94 39.50 16.60
CA VAL A 14 20.56 39.12 15.23
C VAL A 14 20.80 37.62 15.08
N LEU A 15 19.73 36.82 15.13
CA LEU A 15 19.78 35.44 14.65
C LEU A 15 19.79 35.45 13.12
N THR A 16 20.96 35.27 12.52
CA THR A 16 21.07 34.86 11.11
C THR A 16 20.68 33.38 11.02
N ALA A 17 19.46 33.10 10.58
CA ALA A 17 19.10 31.77 10.12
C ALA A 17 19.93 31.46 8.85
N PRO A 18 20.56 30.28 8.72
CA PRO A 18 21.17 29.90 7.46
C PRO A 18 20.04 29.70 6.44
N CYS A 19 20.02 30.52 5.39
CA CYS A 19 19.27 30.22 4.17
C CYS A 19 19.78 28.89 3.63
N ALA A 20 19.04 27.80 3.87
CA ALA A 20 19.17 26.59 3.08
C ALA A 20 18.74 26.94 1.66
N PHE A 21 19.70 27.05 0.74
CA PHE A 21 19.41 27.08 -0.68
C PHE A 21 18.66 25.78 -1.01
N ALA A 22 17.41 25.88 -1.43
CA ALA A 22 16.70 24.76 -2.03
C ALA A 22 17.49 24.33 -3.27
N GLN A 23 18.20 23.20 -3.19
CA GLN A 23 18.75 22.58 -4.38
C GLN A 23 17.57 22.17 -5.27
N SER A 24 17.45 22.78 -6.43
CA SER A 24 16.53 22.33 -7.47
C SER A 24 16.89 20.89 -7.84
N THR A 25 15.92 19.98 -7.75
CA THR A 25 16.08 18.61 -8.21
C THR A 25 16.50 18.63 -9.68
N PRO A 26 17.60 17.95 -10.07
CA PRO A 26 18.02 17.87 -11.47
C PRO A 26 16.89 17.38 -12.38
N VAL A 27 16.61 18.11 -13.45
CA VAL A 27 15.56 17.77 -14.41
C VAL A 27 16.07 16.69 -15.38
N ASN A 28 15.33 15.58 -15.50
CA ASN A 28 15.61 14.56 -16.52
C ASN A 28 15.18 15.08 -17.90
N LEU A 29 16.16 15.43 -18.72
CA LEU A 29 15.97 15.95 -20.08
C LEU A 29 15.50 14.89 -21.08
N ALA A 30 15.70 13.60 -20.76
CA ALA A 30 15.30 12.48 -21.60
C ALA A 30 13.84 12.07 -21.42
N LEU A 31 13.16 12.49 -20.34
CA LEU A 31 11.81 12.06 -20.01
C LEU A 31 10.81 12.37 -21.15
N HIS A 32 10.08 11.35 -21.61
CA HIS A 32 9.09 11.37 -22.70
C HIS A 32 9.59 11.92 -24.03
N ARG A 33 10.91 11.85 -24.25
CA ARG A 33 11.53 12.24 -25.52
C ARG A 33 11.47 11.11 -26.55
N PRO A 34 11.49 11.39 -27.86
CA PRO A 34 11.53 10.34 -28.87
C PRO A 34 12.74 9.43 -28.69
N VAL A 35 12.53 8.12 -28.79
CA VAL A 35 13.57 7.10 -28.66
C VAL A 35 13.72 6.32 -29.96
N THR A 36 14.95 5.95 -30.30
CA THR A 36 15.25 5.02 -31.39
C THR A 36 16.25 3.99 -30.90
N ALA A 37 16.08 2.73 -31.29
CA ALA A 37 16.97 1.65 -30.93
C ALA A 37 17.42 0.86 -32.16
N SER A 38 18.56 0.18 -32.06
CA SER A 38 19.06 -0.73 -33.09
C SER A 38 18.14 -1.92 -33.34
N SER A 39 17.46 -2.40 -32.30
CA SER A 39 16.48 -3.46 -32.37
C SER A 39 15.59 -3.46 -31.12
N THR A 40 14.52 -4.25 -31.19
CA THR A 40 13.60 -4.48 -30.09
C THR A 40 13.20 -5.95 -30.07
N GLU A 41 13.37 -6.63 -28.95
CA GLU A 41 13.03 -8.05 -28.76
C GLU A 41 11.52 -8.30 -28.98
N ASN A 42 10.68 -7.39 -28.47
CA ASN A 42 9.22 -7.42 -28.67
C ASN A 42 8.68 -5.99 -28.80
N ALA A 43 8.10 -5.67 -29.97
CA ALA A 43 7.66 -4.32 -30.30
C ALA A 43 6.49 -3.78 -29.45
N ILE A 44 5.80 -4.66 -28.71
CA ILE A 44 4.68 -4.27 -27.83
C ILE A 44 5.16 -4.20 -26.39
N ALA A 45 5.79 -5.27 -25.89
CA ALA A 45 6.17 -5.38 -24.48
C ALA A 45 7.46 -4.65 -24.13
N PHE A 46 8.44 -4.61 -25.04
CA PHE A 46 9.79 -4.13 -24.77
C PHE A 46 10.24 -3.00 -25.70
N LYS A 47 9.30 -2.13 -26.10
CA LYS A 47 9.55 -1.02 -27.03
C LYS A 47 10.60 -0.04 -26.49
N ALA A 48 11.25 0.66 -27.41
CA ALA A 48 12.32 1.61 -27.10
C ALA A 48 11.86 2.73 -26.16
N ASP A 49 10.65 3.26 -26.35
CA ASP A 49 10.09 4.36 -25.54
C ASP A 49 9.94 4.02 -24.05
N ASN A 50 10.04 2.74 -23.67
CA ASN A 50 9.98 2.34 -22.28
C ASN A 50 11.21 2.82 -21.47
N VAL A 51 12.33 3.18 -22.11
CA VAL A 51 13.53 3.63 -21.35
C VAL A 51 13.41 5.06 -20.82
N ASN A 52 12.36 5.81 -21.15
CA ASN A 52 12.24 7.18 -20.70
C ASN A 52 10.79 7.60 -20.45
N ASP A 53 9.94 6.64 -20.14
CA ASP A 53 8.54 6.88 -19.80
C ASP A 53 8.35 7.23 -18.32
N GLY A 54 9.43 7.25 -17.53
CA GLY A 54 9.40 7.53 -16.09
C GLY A 54 8.93 6.34 -15.27
N ARG A 55 8.90 5.14 -15.86
CA ARG A 55 8.37 3.92 -15.25
C ARG A 55 9.46 2.87 -15.12
N MET A 56 9.94 2.68 -13.90
CA MET A 56 10.88 1.60 -13.54
C MET A 56 10.32 0.16 -13.69
N ASP A 57 9.10 -0.02 -14.18
CA ASP A 57 8.42 -1.32 -14.38
C ASP A 57 8.17 -1.66 -15.86
N THR A 58 8.49 -0.77 -16.78
CA THR A 58 8.56 -1.03 -18.22
C THR A 58 10.04 -1.07 -18.62
N ARG A 59 10.39 -1.78 -19.70
CA ARG A 59 11.78 -1.86 -20.15
C ARG A 59 11.87 -1.90 -21.66
N TRP A 60 12.95 -1.39 -22.22
CA TRP A 60 13.39 -1.79 -23.55
C TRP A 60 14.26 -3.05 -23.44
N SER A 61 14.17 -3.91 -24.45
CA SER A 61 15.05 -5.08 -24.59
C SER A 61 15.48 -5.20 -26.05
N SER A 62 16.77 -5.38 -26.30
CA SER A 62 17.32 -5.55 -27.65
C SER A 62 17.28 -7.01 -28.12
N ALA A 63 17.55 -7.23 -29.40
CA ALA A 63 17.95 -8.55 -29.90
C ALA A 63 19.21 -9.06 -29.17
N ALA A 64 19.34 -10.39 -29.10
CA ALA A 64 20.45 -11.09 -28.43
C ALA A 64 21.73 -11.14 -29.29
N SER A 65 22.25 -9.98 -29.69
CA SER A 65 23.52 -9.83 -30.41
C SER A 65 24.29 -8.61 -29.95
N ASP A 66 25.59 -8.55 -30.29
CA ASP A 66 26.49 -7.44 -29.98
C ASP A 66 27.00 -6.81 -31.29
N PRO A 67 27.12 -5.47 -31.39
CA PRO A 67 26.66 -4.46 -30.43
C PRO A 67 25.15 -4.13 -30.59
N GLN A 68 24.56 -3.48 -29.59
CA GLN A 68 23.21 -2.88 -29.68
C GLN A 68 23.22 -1.48 -29.07
N TRP A 69 22.27 -0.64 -29.46
CA TRP A 69 22.20 0.72 -28.97
C TRP A 69 20.76 1.22 -28.84
N ILE A 70 20.58 2.19 -27.93
CA ILE A 70 19.34 2.94 -27.78
C ILE A 70 19.66 4.42 -27.56
N SER A 71 18.94 5.28 -28.26
CA SER A 71 19.20 6.71 -28.38
C SER A 71 17.95 7.52 -28.09
N VAL A 72 18.10 8.61 -27.35
CA VAL A 72 17.04 9.59 -27.04
C VAL A 72 17.30 10.90 -27.79
N ASP A 73 16.30 11.47 -28.46
CA ASP A 73 16.33 12.83 -29.04
C ASP A 73 15.79 13.85 -28.01
N LEU A 74 16.67 14.65 -27.42
CA LEU A 74 16.31 15.69 -26.44
C LEU A 74 15.44 16.82 -27.03
N GLY A 75 15.21 16.82 -28.34
CA GLY A 75 14.38 17.77 -29.08
C GLY A 75 15.10 19.06 -29.50
N SER A 76 16.21 19.38 -28.84
CA SER A 76 17.10 20.51 -29.18
C SER A 76 18.51 20.25 -28.62
N VAL A 77 19.51 21.02 -29.07
CA VAL A 77 20.87 20.91 -28.52
C VAL A 77 20.90 21.43 -27.09
N GLN A 78 21.23 20.56 -26.15
CA GLN A 78 21.36 20.82 -24.72
C GLN A 78 22.82 20.65 -24.28
N LYS A 79 23.20 21.27 -23.15
CA LYS A 79 24.50 21.05 -22.49
C LYS A 79 24.30 20.04 -21.36
N ILE A 80 24.86 18.84 -21.51
CA ILE A 80 24.66 17.71 -20.58
C ILE A 80 26.00 17.27 -19.98
N ASN A 81 25.97 16.72 -18.78
CA ASN A 81 27.16 16.22 -18.09
C ASN A 81 26.94 14.93 -17.29
N ARG A 82 25.71 14.40 -17.29
CA ARG A 82 25.36 13.19 -16.55
C ARG A 82 24.33 12.35 -17.28
N VAL A 83 24.55 11.03 -17.26
CA VAL A 83 23.57 10.02 -17.64
C VAL A 83 23.39 9.04 -16.50
N THR A 84 22.16 8.67 -16.21
CA THR A 84 21.82 7.56 -15.30
C THR A 84 21.08 6.49 -16.08
N LEU A 85 21.55 5.26 -16.01
CA LEU A 85 20.95 4.08 -16.63
C LEU A 85 20.48 3.13 -15.54
N ASP A 86 19.22 2.72 -15.61
CA ASP A 86 18.67 1.69 -14.74
C ASP A 86 18.52 0.40 -15.55
N TRP A 87 19.40 -0.55 -15.28
CA TRP A 87 19.47 -1.81 -15.99
C TRP A 87 18.49 -2.86 -15.44
N GLU A 88 17.98 -3.70 -16.34
CA GLU A 88 17.45 -5.01 -15.98
C GLU A 88 18.61 -6.01 -15.75
N ARG A 89 18.30 -7.24 -15.31
CA ARG A 89 19.28 -8.32 -15.15
C ARG A 89 20.12 -8.55 -16.42
N ALA A 90 19.56 -8.40 -17.61
CA ALA A 90 20.27 -8.49 -18.88
C ALA A 90 21.00 -7.16 -19.24
N HIS A 91 21.92 -6.73 -18.38
CA HIS A 91 22.67 -5.49 -18.55
C HIS A 91 23.87 -5.64 -19.52
N ALA A 92 24.42 -4.52 -19.98
CA ALA A 92 25.70 -4.51 -20.70
C ALA A 92 26.83 -4.97 -19.77
N GLY A 93 27.82 -5.71 -20.27
CA GLY A 93 29.12 -5.91 -19.60
C GLY A 93 30.04 -4.71 -19.81
N MET A 94 30.02 -4.15 -21.02
CA MET A 94 30.74 -2.93 -21.39
C MET A 94 29.86 -2.08 -22.30
N TYR A 95 29.84 -0.76 -22.09
CA TYR A 95 29.11 0.19 -22.94
C TYR A 95 29.74 1.58 -22.92
N HIS A 96 29.39 2.37 -23.93
CA HIS A 96 29.70 3.81 -24.00
C HIS A 96 28.41 4.64 -23.90
N ILE A 97 28.55 5.86 -23.40
CA ILE A 97 27.59 6.94 -23.62
C ILE A 97 28.15 7.80 -24.76
N ASP A 98 27.41 7.86 -25.85
CA ASP A 98 27.74 8.71 -27.00
C ASP A 98 26.78 9.91 -27.07
N VAL A 99 27.29 11.02 -27.57
CA VAL A 99 26.48 12.21 -27.88
C VAL A 99 26.59 12.58 -29.36
N SER A 100 25.55 13.23 -29.86
CA SER A 100 25.51 13.79 -31.21
C SER A 100 24.62 15.04 -31.27
N THR A 101 24.95 15.97 -32.17
CA THR A 101 24.11 17.15 -32.47
C THR A 101 23.23 16.96 -33.71
N ASP A 102 23.58 16.01 -34.58
CA ASP A 102 22.94 15.77 -35.88
C ASP A 102 22.30 14.37 -36.00
N GLY A 103 22.53 13.48 -35.02
CA GLY A 103 22.05 12.10 -35.01
C GLY A 103 22.85 11.15 -35.90
N GLN A 104 23.88 11.65 -36.59
CA GLN A 104 24.70 10.92 -37.56
C GLN A 104 26.15 10.77 -37.08
N SER A 105 26.72 11.86 -36.59
CA SER A 105 28.09 11.95 -36.10
C SER A 105 28.09 11.76 -34.59
N TRP A 106 28.62 10.62 -34.12
CA TRP A 106 28.60 10.24 -32.71
C TRP A 106 29.99 10.34 -32.08
N GLN A 107 30.05 10.85 -30.85
CA GLN A 107 31.28 11.00 -30.07
C GLN A 107 31.07 10.39 -28.68
N PRO A 108 31.92 9.46 -28.22
CA PRO A 108 31.83 8.92 -26.85
C PRO A 108 32.24 9.99 -25.83
N VAL A 109 31.44 10.16 -24.78
CA VAL A 109 31.71 11.10 -23.67
C VAL A 109 31.96 10.39 -22.35
N ALA A 110 31.54 9.13 -22.23
CA ALA A 110 31.84 8.27 -21.07
C ALA A 110 31.90 6.80 -21.50
N THR A 111 32.72 6.01 -20.80
CA THR A 111 32.86 4.57 -21.01
C THR A 111 32.73 3.85 -19.66
N GLN A 112 31.89 2.82 -19.63
CA GLN A 112 31.82 1.87 -18.51
C GLN A 112 32.40 0.52 -18.97
N PRO A 113 33.66 0.21 -18.62
CA PRO A 113 34.34 -1.01 -19.09
C PRO A 113 33.88 -2.29 -18.36
N THR A 114 33.30 -2.15 -17.17
CA THR A 114 32.90 -3.30 -16.32
C THR A 114 31.61 -3.00 -15.57
N SER A 115 30.51 -2.90 -16.30
CA SER A 115 29.19 -2.62 -15.74
C SER A 115 28.75 -3.72 -14.75
N LYS A 116 28.09 -3.30 -13.67
CA LYS A 116 27.53 -4.15 -12.62
C LYS A 116 26.01 -4.33 -12.74
N GLY A 117 25.38 -3.64 -13.68
CA GLY A 117 23.92 -3.57 -13.78
C GLY A 117 23.31 -2.76 -12.63
N GLY A 118 22.00 -2.86 -12.43
CA GLY A 118 21.28 -1.98 -11.50
C GLY A 118 21.30 -0.52 -11.97
N SER A 119 21.31 0.43 -11.04
CA SER A 119 21.40 1.86 -11.36
C SER A 119 22.87 2.28 -11.52
N GLU A 120 23.24 2.77 -12.69
CA GLU A 120 24.59 3.25 -12.98
C GLU A 120 24.55 4.71 -13.45
N THR A 121 25.27 5.58 -12.75
CA THR A 121 25.39 7.00 -13.10
C THR A 121 26.80 7.30 -13.62
N LEU A 122 26.88 7.99 -14.75
CA LEU A 122 28.11 8.42 -15.38
C LEU A 122 28.13 9.94 -15.48
N ASP A 123 29.08 10.54 -14.77
CA ASP A 123 29.44 11.94 -14.90
C ASP A 123 30.56 12.12 -15.93
N PHE A 124 30.47 13.17 -16.75
CA PHE A 124 31.46 13.49 -17.77
C PHE A 124 31.60 15.01 -17.99
N SER A 125 32.65 15.42 -18.70
CA SER A 125 32.86 16.84 -19.03
C SER A 125 31.67 17.37 -19.83
N PRO A 126 31.10 18.55 -19.50
CA PRO A 126 29.91 19.06 -20.17
C PRO A 126 30.03 19.06 -21.70
N ALA A 127 29.08 18.41 -22.36
CA ALA A 127 29.05 18.23 -23.80
C ALA A 127 27.75 18.77 -24.40
N LYS A 128 27.81 19.29 -25.64
CA LYS A 128 26.62 19.68 -26.39
C LYS A 128 26.04 18.47 -27.10
N ALA A 129 24.77 18.18 -26.85
CA ALA A 129 24.08 17.02 -27.40
C ALA A 129 22.62 17.36 -27.73
N ARG A 130 22.14 16.95 -28.90
CA ARG A 130 20.71 16.78 -29.14
C ARG A 130 20.30 15.32 -28.96
N TYR A 131 21.17 14.40 -29.37
CA TYR A 131 20.97 12.97 -29.24
C TYR A 131 21.97 12.38 -28.25
N VAL A 132 21.49 11.49 -27.39
CA VAL A 132 22.30 10.79 -26.39
C VAL A 132 22.00 9.31 -26.51
N ARG A 133 23.04 8.47 -26.56
CA ARG A 133 22.91 7.05 -26.85
C ARG A 133 23.73 6.20 -25.90
N MET A 134 23.13 5.13 -25.38
CA MET A 134 23.84 4.01 -24.78
C MET A 134 24.23 3.06 -25.91
N TYR A 135 25.53 2.78 -26.03
CA TYR A 135 26.09 1.86 -27.02
C TYR A 135 26.71 0.65 -26.32
N GLY A 136 25.97 -0.46 -26.28
CA GLY A 136 26.38 -1.71 -25.65
C GLY A 136 27.38 -2.48 -26.51
N LEU A 137 28.54 -2.79 -25.95
CA LEU A 137 29.66 -3.46 -26.63
C LEU A 137 29.71 -4.96 -26.34
N THR A 138 29.45 -5.35 -25.09
CA THR A 138 29.39 -6.76 -24.68
C THR A 138 28.21 -6.99 -23.74
N ARG A 139 27.58 -8.16 -23.81
CA ARG A 139 26.49 -8.58 -22.89
C ARG A 139 27.04 -9.40 -21.72
N THR A 140 26.36 -9.34 -20.57
CA THR A 140 26.68 -10.22 -19.42
C THR A 140 25.88 -11.52 -19.41
N THR A 141 24.87 -11.64 -20.27
CA THR A 141 23.98 -12.82 -20.34
C THR A 141 23.79 -13.29 -21.79
N GLN A 142 23.11 -14.42 -21.97
CA GLN A 142 22.72 -14.90 -23.32
C GLN A 142 21.64 -14.05 -23.99
N TYR A 143 20.90 -13.24 -23.23
CA TYR A 143 19.85 -12.34 -23.73
C TYR A 143 20.44 -11.06 -24.33
N GLY A 144 19.60 -10.19 -24.91
CA GLY A 144 19.98 -8.84 -25.35
C GLY A 144 20.31 -7.89 -24.19
N TYR A 145 20.45 -6.60 -24.50
CA TYR A 145 20.57 -5.55 -23.51
C TYR A 145 19.18 -5.09 -23.07
N SER A 146 19.01 -4.84 -21.78
CA SER A 146 17.72 -4.40 -21.26
C SER A 146 17.85 -3.27 -20.24
N LEU A 147 17.07 -2.22 -20.45
CA LEU A 147 17.04 -0.99 -19.64
C LEU A 147 15.62 -0.68 -19.20
N PHE A 148 15.44 -0.43 -17.90
CA PHE A 148 14.23 0.14 -17.32
C PHE A 148 14.18 1.64 -17.58
N GLU A 149 15.26 2.39 -17.30
CA GLU A 149 15.30 3.85 -17.52
C GLU A 149 16.65 4.32 -18.07
N PHE A 150 16.60 5.40 -18.83
CA PHE A 150 17.69 6.16 -19.42
C PHE A 150 17.41 7.64 -19.19
N GLN A 151 18.10 8.19 -18.19
CA GLN A 151 17.95 9.56 -17.75
C GLN A 151 19.16 10.40 -18.18
N VAL A 152 18.90 11.63 -18.61
CA VAL A 152 19.93 12.58 -19.06
C VAL A 152 19.78 13.87 -18.27
N PHE A 153 20.86 14.39 -17.69
CA PHE A 153 20.82 15.61 -16.89
C PHE A 153 21.77 16.68 -17.42
N GLY A 154 21.34 17.94 -17.26
CA GLY A 154 22.05 19.13 -17.71
C GLY A 154 23.14 19.60 -16.73
N ALA A 155 24.13 20.31 -17.25
CA ALA A 155 25.08 21.05 -16.42
C ALA A 155 24.54 22.47 -16.16
N ASP A 156 24.01 22.74 -14.97
CA ASP A 156 23.76 24.13 -14.56
C ASP A 156 25.09 24.89 -14.48
N ASP A 157 25.11 26.18 -14.83
CA ASP A 157 26.33 27.03 -14.88
C ASP A 157 26.94 27.35 -13.50
N SER A 158 26.68 26.53 -12.47
CA SER A 158 27.13 26.78 -11.09
C SER A 158 27.56 25.53 -10.32
N THR A 159 28.51 24.75 -10.84
CA THR A 159 29.23 23.75 -10.02
C THR A 159 30.66 24.20 -9.70
N PRO A 160 30.95 24.59 -8.44
CA PRO A 160 32.30 24.53 -7.89
C PRO A 160 32.78 23.07 -7.86
N GLY A 161 33.99 22.81 -8.34
CA GLY A 161 34.58 21.48 -8.37
C GLY A 161 34.85 20.91 -6.98
N ASP A 162 34.64 19.62 -6.84
CA ASP A 162 34.93 18.84 -5.62
C ASP A 162 36.43 18.47 -5.55
N PRO A 163 37.13 18.77 -4.44
CA PRO A 163 38.46 18.24 -4.17
C PRO A 163 38.38 16.93 -3.37
N GLY A 164 38.62 15.81 -4.05
CA GLY A 164 39.44 14.68 -3.58
C GLY A 164 39.02 13.94 -2.30
N ASN A 165 38.49 12.73 -2.49
CA ASN A 165 38.41 11.67 -1.48
C ASN A 165 39.78 11.08 -1.13
N PRO A 166 40.12 10.88 0.16
CA PRO A 166 41.09 9.88 0.58
C PRO A 166 40.47 8.77 1.47
N GLY A 167 40.98 7.54 1.25
CA GLY A 167 40.75 6.24 1.91
C GLY A 167 40.37 6.22 3.39
N ASP A 168 39.84 5.12 3.93
CA ASP A 168 40.62 3.91 4.28
C ASP A 168 39.67 2.78 4.85
N PRO A 169 40.09 1.65 5.48
CA PRO A 169 39.99 0.28 4.95
C PRO A 169 39.37 -0.79 5.92
N GLY A 170 39.15 -2.01 5.42
CA GLY A 170 39.49 -3.28 6.10
C GLY A 170 38.90 -3.74 7.46
N ASN A 171 38.03 -4.78 7.37
CA ASN A 171 38.12 -6.11 8.04
C ASN A 171 37.71 -6.27 9.54
N PRO A 172 37.54 -7.50 10.15
CA PRO A 172 37.11 -8.86 9.72
C PRO A 172 35.91 -9.45 10.54
N GLY A 173 35.39 -10.62 10.14
CA GLY A 173 34.32 -11.35 10.85
C GLY A 173 34.77 -12.31 11.98
N ASN A 174 33.80 -12.93 12.68
CA ASN A 174 33.94 -14.24 13.34
C ASN A 174 32.56 -14.93 13.59
N PRO A 175 32.45 -16.28 13.62
CA PRO A 175 31.20 -17.06 13.56
C PRO A 175 30.82 -17.76 14.88
N GLY A 176 29.55 -18.21 14.95
CA GLY A 176 29.10 -19.41 15.69
C GLY A 176 28.18 -19.21 16.90
N ASP A 177 26.91 -19.67 16.80
CA ASP A 177 26.18 -20.45 17.83
C ASP A 177 24.93 -21.14 17.21
N PRO A 178 24.54 -22.37 17.61
CA PRO A 178 23.54 -23.19 16.93
C PRO A 178 22.15 -23.13 17.57
N GLY A 179 21.11 -23.30 16.73
CA GLY A 179 19.84 -23.93 17.11
C GLY A 179 18.90 -23.14 18.02
N ASN A 180 18.01 -22.33 17.43
CA ASN A 180 16.65 -22.18 17.96
C ASN A 180 15.67 -21.93 16.81
N GLY A 181 14.58 -22.69 16.77
CA GLY A 181 13.61 -22.75 15.68
C GLY A 181 12.67 -21.55 15.57
N ASN A 182 13.20 -20.35 15.35
CA ASN A 182 12.43 -19.21 14.87
C ASN A 182 12.33 -19.22 13.34
N PRO A 183 11.20 -18.80 12.74
CA PRO A 183 11.13 -18.60 11.30
C PRO A 183 12.19 -17.57 10.86
N PRO A 184 12.84 -17.74 9.70
CA PRO A 184 13.91 -16.86 9.27
C PRO A 184 13.39 -15.43 9.03
N ASN A 185 14.09 -14.49 9.66
CA ASN A 185 14.02 -13.03 9.52
C ASN A 185 14.28 -12.59 8.06
N PRO A 186 13.42 -11.79 7.41
CA PRO A 186 13.79 -11.06 6.20
C PRO A 186 14.30 -9.68 6.62
N GLY A 187 15.53 -9.64 7.12
CA GLY A 187 16.11 -8.41 7.65
C GLY A 187 17.62 -8.49 7.59
N ASN A 188 18.13 -8.58 6.36
CA ASN A 188 19.43 -8.10 5.86
C ASN A 188 19.78 -8.83 4.55
N GLY A 189 19.16 -8.38 3.46
CA GLY A 189 19.43 -8.70 2.06
C GLY A 189 19.07 -7.47 1.20
N PRO A 190 19.62 -7.31 -0.02
CA PRO A 190 19.83 -6.00 -0.64
C PRO A 190 18.52 -5.23 -0.88
N THR A 191 18.48 -3.98 -0.40
CA THR A 191 17.54 -2.90 -0.77
C THR A 191 16.13 -3.34 -1.19
N THR A 192 15.34 -3.90 -0.28
CA THR A 192 13.88 -4.01 -0.45
C THR A 192 13.22 -2.74 0.08
N SER A 193 12.32 -2.14 -0.71
CA SER A 193 11.57 -0.94 -0.33
C SER A 193 10.06 -1.25 -0.33
N TYR A 194 9.29 -0.75 0.63
CA TYR A 194 7.82 -0.87 0.62
C TYR A 194 7.18 0.45 0.16
N ASN A 195 7.71 0.99 -0.93
CA ASN A 195 7.36 2.33 -1.40
C ASN A 195 6.03 2.31 -2.17
N ALA A 196 5.18 3.29 -1.86
CA ALA A 196 4.01 3.58 -2.66
C ALA A 196 4.38 4.49 -3.85
N ARG A 197 3.63 4.36 -4.95
CA ARG A 197 3.58 5.34 -6.03
C ARG A 197 2.66 6.48 -5.64
N VAL A 198 3.25 7.61 -5.24
CA VAL A 198 2.56 8.86 -4.90
C VAL A 198 3.42 10.04 -5.36
N ALA A 199 2.82 11.22 -5.48
CA ALA A 199 3.56 12.45 -5.79
C ALA A 199 4.46 12.92 -4.61
N GLY A 200 4.15 12.45 -3.41
CA GLY A 200 4.78 12.86 -2.16
C GLY A 200 5.99 12.04 -1.71
N ALA A 201 6.65 12.49 -0.64
CA ALA A 201 7.79 11.78 -0.05
C ALA A 201 7.40 10.42 0.55
N GLN A 202 8.27 9.43 0.37
CA GLN A 202 8.20 8.11 1.04
C GLN A 202 9.32 8.05 2.08
N THR A 203 8.99 7.83 3.35
CA THR A 203 9.99 7.87 4.43
C THR A 203 9.77 6.80 5.49
N GLU A 204 10.85 6.45 6.20
CA GLU A 204 10.81 5.63 7.42
C GLU A 204 11.38 6.43 8.60
N PRO A 205 10.65 7.46 9.09
CA PRO A 205 11.15 8.31 10.15
C PRO A 205 11.20 7.53 11.49
N PRO A 206 12.03 7.97 12.45
CA PRO A 206 11.97 7.45 13.81
C PRO A 206 10.55 7.56 14.37
N ALA A 207 10.04 6.48 14.96
CA ALA A 207 8.68 6.44 15.44
C ALA A 207 8.44 7.51 16.54
N PRO A 208 7.37 8.32 16.45
CA PRO A 208 7.03 9.30 17.49
C PRO A 208 6.28 8.68 18.68
N PHE A 209 6.24 7.35 18.77
CA PHE A 209 5.38 6.62 19.70
C PHE A 209 6.07 5.42 20.35
N VAL A 210 5.44 4.89 21.39
CA VAL A 210 5.76 3.61 22.04
C VAL A 210 4.57 2.67 21.94
N ILE A 211 4.83 1.36 21.94
CA ILE A 211 3.82 0.30 21.90
C ILE A 211 3.77 -0.40 23.26
N ALA A 212 2.57 -0.64 23.78
CA ALA A 212 2.31 -1.46 24.95
C ALA A 212 1.39 -2.64 24.62
N ASP A 213 1.72 -3.82 25.12
CA ASP A 213 0.86 -5.00 25.07
C ASP A 213 -0.26 -4.87 26.12
N VAL A 214 -1.49 -5.24 25.73
CA VAL A 214 -2.68 -5.15 26.59
C VAL A 214 -3.23 -6.53 26.92
N ALA A 215 -3.49 -7.37 25.90
CA ALA A 215 -4.04 -8.71 26.09
C ALA A 215 -3.68 -9.63 24.92
N SER A 216 -3.40 -10.91 25.21
CA SER A 216 -3.05 -11.92 24.20
C SER A 216 -4.29 -12.54 23.54
N PHE A 217 -4.13 -12.95 22.28
CA PHE A 217 -5.16 -13.56 21.44
C PHE A 217 -4.56 -14.62 20.50
N ASN A 218 -5.40 -15.52 20.00
CA ASN A 218 -5.08 -16.46 18.94
C ASN A 218 -5.76 -16.00 17.63
N ASN A 219 -4.98 -15.52 16.67
CA ASN A 219 -5.48 -14.98 15.40
C ASN A 219 -6.60 -13.93 15.54
N PRO A 220 -6.36 -12.82 16.27
CA PRO A 220 -7.33 -11.73 16.32
C PRO A 220 -7.50 -11.07 14.94
N TRP A 221 -8.72 -10.61 14.64
CA TRP A 221 -9.07 -10.09 13.31
C TRP A 221 -9.63 -8.67 13.33
N GLY A 222 -10.72 -8.45 14.06
CA GLY A 222 -11.43 -7.18 14.16
C GLY A 222 -11.38 -6.63 15.58
N LEU A 223 -11.51 -5.31 15.70
CA LEU A 223 -11.68 -4.66 16.99
C LEU A 223 -12.55 -3.41 16.87
N ASP A 224 -13.31 -3.10 17.91
CA ASP A 224 -13.99 -1.82 18.04
C ASP A 224 -14.16 -1.40 19.49
N PHE A 225 -14.31 -0.10 19.73
CA PHE A 225 -14.54 0.44 21.07
C PHE A 225 -16.02 0.42 21.43
N LEU A 226 -16.31 0.05 22.67
CA LEU A 226 -17.58 0.35 23.32
C LEU A 226 -17.56 1.80 23.87
N PRO A 227 -18.72 2.43 24.10
CA PRO A 227 -18.79 3.81 24.60
C PRO A 227 -18.09 4.06 25.94
N ASP A 228 -17.91 3.01 26.75
CA ASP A 228 -17.21 3.07 28.05
C ASP A 228 -15.69 2.88 27.94
N GLY A 229 -15.16 2.75 26.72
CA GLY A 229 -13.73 2.59 26.44
C GLY A 229 -13.22 1.15 26.48
N ARG A 230 -14.06 0.16 26.81
CA ARG A 230 -13.72 -1.26 26.59
C ARG A 230 -13.64 -1.57 25.10
N VAL A 231 -12.96 -2.66 24.77
CA VAL A 231 -12.74 -3.08 23.37
C VAL A 231 -13.42 -4.42 23.15
N VAL A 232 -14.15 -4.56 22.05
CA VAL A 232 -14.59 -5.87 21.56
C VAL A 232 -13.59 -6.35 20.53
N VAL A 233 -13.14 -7.61 20.64
CA VAL A 233 -12.16 -8.22 19.74
C VAL A 233 -12.69 -9.55 19.23
N THR A 234 -12.58 -9.80 17.93
CA THR A 234 -12.86 -11.11 17.31
C THR A 234 -11.57 -11.89 17.11
N GLU A 235 -11.63 -13.20 17.37
CA GLU A 235 -10.64 -14.17 16.90
C GLU A 235 -11.22 -14.94 15.74
N LYS A 236 -10.41 -15.14 14.70
CA LYS A 236 -10.86 -15.67 13.42
C LYS A 236 -11.53 -17.05 13.54
N SER A 237 -11.15 -17.89 14.50
CA SER A 237 -11.71 -19.23 14.62
C SER A 237 -13.22 -19.17 14.88
N ASP A 238 -13.62 -18.67 16.04
CA ASP A 238 -14.97 -18.79 16.60
C ASP A 238 -15.14 -18.07 17.95
N HIS A 239 -14.20 -17.19 18.34
CA HIS A 239 -14.26 -16.49 19.62
C HIS A 239 -14.44 -14.99 19.45
N MET A 240 -15.11 -14.37 20.41
CA MET A 240 -15.24 -12.93 20.55
C MET A 240 -15.14 -12.56 22.03
N TYR A 241 -14.48 -11.45 22.34
CA TYR A 241 -14.20 -11.03 23.72
C TYR A 241 -14.53 -9.57 23.93
N VAL A 242 -15.05 -9.22 25.11
CA VAL A 242 -14.95 -7.87 25.65
C VAL A 242 -13.66 -7.77 26.47
N VAL A 243 -12.91 -6.69 26.30
CA VAL A 243 -11.59 -6.48 26.91
C VAL A 243 -11.57 -5.14 27.61
N THR A 244 -11.17 -5.13 28.89
CA THR A 244 -10.96 -3.88 29.62
C THR A 244 -9.68 -3.18 29.15
N THR A 245 -9.55 -1.89 29.43
CA THR A 245 -8.33 -1.14 29.09
C THR A 245 -7.09 -1.64 29.84
N ALA A 246 -7.28 -2.39 30.93
CA ALA A 246 -6.23 -3.07 31.68
C ALA A 246 -5.93 -4.49 31.17
N GLY A 247 -6.65 -4.99 30.16
CA GLY A 247 -6.41 -6.28 29.51
C GLY A 247 -7.20 -7.47 30.05
N ALA A 248 -8.13 -7.27 31.00
CA ALA A 248 -9.00 -8.35 31.45
C ALA A 248 -9.99 -8.73 30.33
N LYS A 249 -10.05 -10.02 29.98
CA LYS A 249 -10.92 -10.54 28.91
C LYS A 249 -12.15 -11.26 29.48
N THR A 250 -13.31 -10.96 28.90
CA THR A 250 -14.57 -11.70 29.12
C THR A 250 -15.00 -12.32 27.78
N SER A 251 -15.12 -13.64 27.73
CA SER A 251 -15.60 -14.33 26.53
C SER A 251 -17.07 -14.05 26.28
N ILE A 252 -17.44 -13.82 25.02
CA ILE A 252 -18.81 -13.66 24.56
C ILE A 252 -19.33 -15.01 24.06
N THR A 253 -20.45 -15.46 24.60
CA THR A 253 -21.15 -16.69 24.17
C THR A 253 -22.33 -16.35 23.24
N GLY A 254 -23.06 -17.35 22.72
CA GLY A 254 -24.19 -17.12 21.82
C GLY A 254 -23.79 -16.73 20.39
N LEU A 255 -22.55 -17.02 20.01
CA LEU A 255 -22.01 -16.79 18.66
C LEU A 255 -22.63 -17.75 17.63
N PRO A 256 -22.74 -17.36 16.33
CA PRO A 256 -23.18 -18.27 15.28
C PRO A 256 -22.37 -19.58 15.22
N THR A 257 -23.06 -20.72 15.32
CA THR A 257 -22.42 -22.05 15.41
C THR A 257 -21.69 -22.46 14.12
N SER A 258 -22.08 -21.91 12.97
CA SER A 258 -21.48 -22.23 11.66
C SER A 258 -20.04 -21.75 11.53
N VAL A 259 -19.62 -20.75 12.30
CA VAL A 259 -18.27 -20.16 12.22
C VAL A 259 -17.21 -21.16 12.70
N GLY A 260 -17.43 -21.81 13.85
CA GLY A 260 -16.51 -22.81 14.40
C GLY A 260 -16.48 -24.14 13.62
N ALA A 261 -17.54 -24.47 12.88
CA ALA A 261 -17.62 -25.72 12.10
C ALA A 261 -16.63 -25.76 10.91
N ASN A 262 -16.17 -24.61 10.43
CA ASN A 262 -15.18 -24.51 9.34
C ASN A 262 -13.72 -24.47 9.84
N GLY A 263 -13.49 -24.57 11.16
CA GLY A 263 -12.16 -24.64 11.77
C GLY A 263 -11.26 -23.41 11.55
N GLY A 264 -11.80 -22.27 11.10
CA GLY A 264 -11.03 -21.05 10.80
C GLY A 264 -9.94 -21.19 9.72
N GLY A 265 -9.92 -22.29 8.97
CA GLY A 265 -8.92 -22.57 7.94
C GLY A 265 -9.00 -21.61 6.75
N GLY A 266 -7.88 -21.37 6.08
CA GLY A 266 -7.82 -20.47 4.91
C GLY A 266 -8.02 -19.00 5.31
N GLN A 267 -8.99 -18.31 4.73
CA GLN A 267 -9.43 -16.96 5.12
C GLN A 267 -10.90 -16.92 5.61
N SER A 268 -11.46 -18.07 6.01
CA SER A 268 -12.81 -18.18 6.58
C SER A 268 -12.83 -17.91 8.09
N GLY A 269 -14.02 -17.75 8.68
CA GLY A 269 -14.21 -17.55 10.12
C GLY A 269 -14.76 -16.17 10.50
N PHE A 270 -14.63 -15.76 11.77
CA PHE A 270 -14.97 -14.39 12.19
C PHE A 270 -14.02 -13.37 11.57
N HIS A 271 -14.61 -12.22 11.21
CA HIS A 271 -13.91 -11.10 10.63
C HIS A 271 -14.14 -9.86 11.50
N ASP A 272 -14.82 -8.83 11.00
CA ASP A 272 -14.90 -7.55 11.69
C ASP A 272 -15.97 -7.57 12.78
N VAL A 273 -15.84 -6.62 13.70
CA VAL A 273 -16.86 -6.28 14.70
C VAL A 273 -16.94 -4.78 14.79
N ALA A 274 -18.16 -4.25 14.98
CA ALA A 274 -18.41 -2.84 15.14
C ALA A 274 -19.55 -2.62 16.15
N ALA A 275 -19.39 -1.64 17.04
CA ALA A 275 -20.50 -1.17 17.87
C ALA A 275 -21.46 -0.36 16.99
N SER A 276 -22.77 -0.62 17.11
CA SER A 276 -23.79 0.18 16.41
C SER A 276 -23.65 1.66 16.77
N PRO A 277 -23.96 2.61 15.87
CA PRO A 277 -24.10 4.02 16.23
C PRO A 277 -25.07 4.28 17.40
N THR A 278 -26.01 3.35 17.62
CA THR A 278 -27.00 3.34 18.71
C THR A 278 -26.64 2.40 19.87
N PHE A 279 -25.38 1.94 19.95
CA PHE A 279 -24.97 0.94 20.93
C PHE A 279 -25.27 1.37 22.38
N ALA A 280 -25.14 2.66 22.71
CA ALA A 280 -25.43 3.16 24.05
C ALA A 280 -26.91 2.99 24.46
N GLN A 281 -27.82 2.80 23.49
CA GLN A 281 -29.25 2.62 23.73
C GLN A 281 -29.67 1.15 23.64
N ASP A 282 -29.12 0.41 22.67
CA ASP A 282 -29.61 -0.93 22.32
C ASP A 282 -28.59 -2.05 22.51
N HIS A 283 -27.33 -1.70 22.81
CA HIS A 283 -26.19 -2.61 22.98
C HIS A 283 -25.93 -3.51 21.76
N THR A 284 -26.26 -3.05 20.55
CA THR A 284 -26.16 -3.87 19.33
C THR A 284 -24.74 -3.87 18.79
N LEU A 285 -24.13 -5.05 18.74
CA LEU A 285 -22.93 -5.31 17.97
C LEU A 285 -23.28 -5.79 16.57
N TRP A 286 -22.51 -5.32 15.60
CA TRP A 286 -22.49 -5.83 14.24
C TRP A 286 -21.18 -6.57 14.02
N PHE A 287 -21.23 -7.66 13.25
CA PHE A 287 -20.03 -8.43 12.97
C PHE A 287 -20.19 -9.19 11.66
N SER A 288 -19.05 -9.44 11.02
CA SER A 288 -18.97 -10.16 9.76
C SER A 288 -18.24 -11.49 9.94
N TYR A 289 -18.62 -12.47 9.13
CA TYR A 289 -17.95 -13.77 9.10
C TYR A 289 -18.12 -14.45 7.76
N VAL A 290 -17.24 -15.40 7.47
CA VAL A 290 -17.37 -16.32 6.34
C VAL A 290 -17.56 -17.72 6.89
N ALA A 291 -18.74 -18.30 6.66
CA ALA A 291 -19.09 -19.62 7.14
C ALA A 291 -19.95 -20.37 6.13
N LYS A 292 -20.03 -21.70 6.30
CA LYS A 292 -20.89 -22.54 5.50
C LYS A 292 -22.36 -22.21 5.80
N ALA A 293 -23.14 -21.90 4.76
CA ALA A 293 -24.57 -21.68 4.84
C ALA A 293 -25.35 -22.97 4.56
N THR A 294 -26.68 -22.85 4.52
CA THR A 294 -27.60 -23.99 4.34
C THR A 294 -27.47 -24.69 3.00
N ASP A 295 -26.96 -24.01 1.97
CA ASP A 295 -26.69 -24.57 0.65
C ASP A 295 -25.36 -25.33 0.56
N GLY A 296 -24.58 -25.34 1.65
CA GLY A 296 -23.27 -26.00 1.72
C GLY A 296 -22.10 -25.15 1.22
N ASN A 297 -22.33 -23.93 0.74
CA ASN A 297 -21.27 -23.01 0.30
C ASN A 297 -20.83 -22.09 1.44
N ASN A 298 -19.60 -21.59 1.37
CA ASN A 298 -19.13 -20.55 2.29
C ASN A 298 -19.59 -19.17 1.79
N HIS A 299 -20.28 -18.41 2.62
CA HIS A 299 -20.72 -17.04 2.28
C HIS A 299 -20.18 -16.02 3.27
N LEU A 300 -19.78 -14.86 2.75
CA LEU A 300 -19.64 -13.66 3.57
C LEU A 300 -21.02 -13.27 4.12
N THR A 301 -21.10 -13.10 5.43
CA THR A 301 -22.33 -12.79 6.14
C THR A 301 -22.09 -11.61 7.07
N LEU A 302 -23.03 -10.66 7.07
CA LEU A 302 -23.13 -9.56 8.03
C LEU A 302 -24.30 -9.85 8.97
N ALA A 303 -24.00 -9.90 10.26
CA ALA A 303 -25.00 -10.13 11.30
C ALA A 303 -24.94 -9.04 12.37
N LYS A 304 -26.01 -8.95 13.15
CA LYS A 304 -26.08 -8.12 14.34
C LYS A 304 -26.73 -8.87 15.49
N ALA A 305 -26.35 -8.53 16.71
CA ALA A 305 -26.92 -9.09 17.93
C ALA A 305 -26.74 -8.12 19.09
N ARG A 306 -27.61 -8.22 20.10
CA ARG A 306 -27.49 -7.45 21.32
C ARG A 306 -26.46 -8.09 22.26
N LEU A 307 -25.54 -7.31 22.78
CA LEU A 307 -24.59 -7.72 23.81
C LEU A 307 -25.27 -7.66 25.19
N ASP A 308 -25.44 -8.82 25.80
CA ASP A 308 -25.84 -9.00 27.19
C ASP A 308 -24.61 -9.20 28.07
N GLU A 309 -24.51 -8.41 29.14
CA GLU A 309 -23.41 -8.51 30.11
C GLU A 309 -23.97 -8.66 31.52
N SER A 310 -23.30 -9.50 32.30
CA SER A 310 -23.62 -9.76 33.70
C SER A 310 -22.34 -10.03 34.50
N ALA A 311 -22.44 -10.13 35.82
CA ALA A 311 -21.33 -10.56 36.65
C ALA A 311 -20.83 -11.98 36.30
N GLN A 312 -21.66 -12.79 35.63
CA GLN A 312 -21.39 -14.17 35.24
C GLN A 312 -20.73 -14.29 33.86
N GLY A 313 -20.70 -13.22 33.06
CA GLY A 313 -20.10 -13.22 31.72
C GLY A 313 -20.88 -12.40 30.70
N ALA A 314 -20.54 -12.60 29.42
CA ALA A 314 -21.16 -11.92 28.29
C ALA A 314 -21.76 -12.91 27.27
N SER A 315 -22.84 -12.51 26.61
CA SER A 315 -23.52 -13.30 25.59
C SER A 315 -24.15 -12.44 24.51
N LEU A 316 -24.28 -12.96 23.29
CA LEU A 316 -25.11 -12.36 22.24
C LEU A 316 -26.54 -12.89 22.32
N ALA A 317 -27.51 -11.98 22.29
CA ALA A 317 -28.94 -12.26 22.19
C ALA A 317 -29.53 -11.66 20.90
N ASN A 318 -30.65 -12.22 20.45
CA ASN A 318 -31.39 -11.74 19.27
C ASN A 318 -30.52 -11.65 18.00
N LEU A 319 -29.73 -12.69 17.75
CA LEU A 319 -28.89 -12.81 16.56
C LEU A 319 -29.74 -12.70 15.29
N GLN A 320 -29.38 -11.77 14.41
CA GLN A 320 -30.02 -11.54 13.12
C GLN A 320 -28.98 -11.46 12.01
N VAL A 321 -29.15 -12.25 10.94
CA VAL A 321 -28.44 -12.05 9.68
C VAL A 321 -29.07 -10.87 8.95
N VAL A 322 -28.27 -9.85 8.67
CA VAL A 322 -28.70 -8.63 7.96
C VAL A 322 -28.46 -8.78 6.47
N TRP A 323 -27.34 -9.40 6.09
CA TRP A 323 -26.98 -9.64 4.71
C TRP A 323 -26.12 -10.90 4.59
N GLN A 324 -26.31 -11.66 3.53
CA GLN A 324 -25.48 -12.79 3.15
C GLN A 324 -25.19 -12.67 1.66
N GLU A 325 -23.94 -12.91 1.25
CA GLU A 325 -23.54 -12.94 -0.16
C GLU A 325 -24.47 -13.92 -0.91
N PRO A 326 -25.23 -13.44 -1.92
CA PRO A 326 -26.37 -14.21 -2.44
C PRO A 326 -26.04 -15.08 -3.66
N SER A 327 -24.80 -15.04 -4.17
CA SER A 327 -24.41 -15.86 -5.31
C SER A 327 -24.32 -17.34 -4.90
N ASN A 328 -24.16 -18.23 -5.88
CA ASN A 328 -23.87 -19.64 -5.62
C ASN A 328 -22.36 -19.93 -5.54
N TYR A 329 -21.52 -18.90 -5.45
CA TYR A 329 -20.09 -19.06 -5.31
C TYR A 329 -19.71 -19.32 -3.86
N SER A 330 -18.98 -20.39 -3.62
CA SER A 330 -18.39 -20.67 -2.32
C SER A 330 -17.13 -19.84 -2.15
N VAL A 331 -17.12 -18.88 -1.22
CA VAL A 331 -15.96 -18.05 -0.88
C VAL A 331 -14.81 -18.93 -0.41
N ARG A 332 -13.66 -18.82 -1.10
CA ARG A 332 -12.44 -19.61 -0.84
C ARG A 332 -11.38 -18.79 -0.13
N GLY A 333 -11.36 -17.49 -0.41
CA GLY A 333 -10.48 -16.51 0.18
C GLY A 333 -10.94 -15.11 -0.19
N GLN A 334 -10.09 -14.13 0.05
CA GLN A 334 -10.28 -12.73 -0.28
C GLN A 334 -11.67 -12.19 0.10
N PRO A 335 -12.13 -12.37 1.36
CA PRO A 335 -13.50 -12.01 1.69
C PRO A 335 -13.70 -10.50 1.88
N GLY A 336 -12.62 -9.72 2.07
CA GLY A 336 -12.71 -8.36 2.59
C GLY A 336 -13.30 -8.36 4.02
N ALA A 337 -14.61 -8.15 4.12
CA ALA A 337 -15.45 -8.27 5.30
C ALA A 337 -15.38 -7.12 6.31
N ARG A 338 -14.95 -5.92 5.92
CA ARG A 338 -14.92 -4.75 6.82
C ARG A 338 -16.26 -4.06 6.94
N ILE A 339 -16.57 -3.60 8.14
CA ILE A 339 -17.80 -2.86 8.47
C ILE A 339 -17.46 -1.40 8.71
N ALA A 340 -18.16 -0.50 8.04
CA ALA A 340 -18.08 0.94 8.31
C ALA A 340 -19.49 1.53 8.38
N PHE A 341 -19.84 2.18 9.49
CA PHE A 341 -21.05 2.98 9.57
C PHE A 341 -20.82 4.35 8.95
N ALA A 342 -21.81 4.84 8.19
CA ALA A 342 -21.82 6.21 7.73
C ALA A 342 -21.76 7.18 8.93
N PRO A 343 -21.13 8.36 8.79
CA PRO A 343 -21.03 9.34 9.89
C PRO A 343 -22.38 9.81 10.45
N ASP A 344 -23.45 9.76 9.65
CA ASP A 344 -24.83 10.08 10.05
C ASP A 344 -25.52 8.94 10.85
N GLY A 345 -24.86 7.78 10.95
CA GLY A 345 -25.36 6.58 11.60
C GLY A 345 -26.54 5.92 10.90
N GLN A 346 -26.92 6.32 9.68
CA GLN A 346 -28.12 5.81 9.00
C GLN A 346 -27.85 4.59 8.13
N HIS A 347 -26.59 4.41 7.70
CA HIS A 347 -26.21 3.37 6.75
C HIS A 347 -25.00 2.57 7.24
N VAL A 348 -24.94 1.32 6.82
CA VAL A 348 -23.79 0.44 7.01
C VAL A 348 -23.19 0.08 5.66
N PHE A 349 -21.87 0.10 5.60
CA PHE A 349 -21.08 -0.33 4.46
C PHE A 349 -20.33 -1.60 4.82
N LEU A 350 -20.30 -2.54 3.88
CA LEU A 350 -19.57 -3.79 3.97
C LEU A 350 -18.62 -3.91 2.78
N SER A 351 -17.33 -4.13 3.04
CA SER A 351 -16.41 -4.52 1.99
C SER A 351 -16.54 -6.02 1.71
N ALA A 352 -16.60 -6.40 0.44
CA ALA A 352 -16.67 -7.79 0.00
C ALA A 352 -15.66 -8.01 -1.12
N GLY A 353 -14.65 -8.85 -0.89
CA GLY A 353 -13.67 -9.18 -1.93
C GLY A 353 -14.20 -10.21 -2.92
N ASP A 354 -13.38 -10.55 -3.90
CA ASP A 354 -13.77 -11.33 -5.08
C ASP A 354 -14.06 -12.82 -4.79
N GLY A 355 -13.76 -13.28 -3.58
CA GLY A 355 -13.99 -14.64 -3.12
C GLY A 355 -12.91 -15.66 -3.50
N ASP A 356 -11.85 -15.24 -4.21
CA ASP A 356 -10.83 -16.12 -4.83
C ASP A 356 -11.45 -17.17 -5.76
N ILE A 357 -12.51 -16.78 -6.49
CA ILE A 357 -13.28 -17.66 -7.37
C ILE A 357 -12.56 -17.76 -8.73
N PRO A 358 -12.16 -18.98 -9.16
CA PRO A 358 -11.57 -19.19 -10.46
C PRO A 358 -12.66 -19.27 -11.53
N ASP A 359 -12.37 -18.76 -12.72
CA ASP A 359 -13.16 -18.97 -13.92
C ASP A 359 -12.83 -20.33 -14.56
N ALA A 360 -13.43 -20.60 -15.74
CA ALA A 360 -13.22 -21.85 -16.46
C ALA A 360 -11.76 -22.07 -16.94
N LYS A 361 -10.95 -21.02 -16.99
CA LYS A 361 -9.53 -21.06 -17.39
C LYS A 361 -8.60 -21.14 -16.16
N GLY A 362 -9.14 -20.94 -14.96
CA GLY A 362 -8.39 -20.90 -13.71
C GLY A 362 -7.97 -19.50 -13.28
N ASP A 363 -8.35 -18.46 -14.02
CA ASP A 363 -8.08 -17.07 -13.68
C ASP A 363 -9.10 -16.57 -12.65
N ARG A 364 -8.72 -15.60 -11.83
CA ARG A 364 -9.53 -15.21 -10.65
C ARG A 364 -10.07 -13.79 -10.78
N GLY A 365 -11.17 -13.55 -10.07
CA GLY A 365 -11.68 -12.20 -9.84
C GLY A 365 -12.80 -11.73 -10.75
N PHE A 366 -13.22 -12.52 -11.75
CA PHE A 366 -14.30 -12.12 -12.68
C PHE A 366 -15.61 -11.74 -11.96
N THR A 367 -15.85 -12.29 -10.77
CA THR A 367 -17.00 -11.97 -9.90
C THR A 367 -17.07 -10.49 -9.54
N ALA A 368 -15.93 -9.80 -9.46
CA ALA A 368 -15.84 -8.37 -9.19
C ALA A 368 -16.55 -7.51 -10.25
N GLN A 369 -16.68 -8.03 -11.48
CA GLN A 369 -17.36 -7.37 -12.60
C GLN A 369 -18.80 -7.85 -12.83
N LEU A 370 -19.26 -8.89 -12.12
CA LEU A 370 -20.63 -9.38 -12.25
C LEU A 370 -21.62 -8.44 -11.53
N PRO A 371 -22.74 -8.06 -12.18
CA PRO A 371 -23.71 -7.13 -11.60
C PRO A 371 -24.61 -7.78 -10.53
N ASN A 372 -24.72 -9.11 -10.53
CA ASN A 372 -25.62 -9.87 -9.66
C ASN A 372 -24.88 -10.68 -8.58
N SER A 373 -23.61 -10.36 -8.30
CA SER A 373 -22.83 -10.97 -7.21
C SER A 373 -22.47 -9.90 -6.18
N GLY A 374 -22.42 -10.30 -4.91
CA GLY A 374 -21.91 -9.47 -3.83
C GLY A 374 -20.38 -9.44 -3.74
N LEU A 375 -19.68 -10.25 -4.53
CA LEU A 375 -18.22 -10.38 -4.49
C LEU A 375 -17.51 -9.30 -5.30
N GLY A 376 -16.39 -8.79 -4.77
CA GLY A 376 -15.59 -7.71 -5.34
C GLY A 376 -16.33 -6.37 -5.38
N LYS A 377 -17.03 -6.05 -4.29
CA LYS A 377 -17.94 -4.90 -4.13
C LYS A 377 -17.72 -4.17 -2.82
N ILE A 378 -18.13 -2.91 -2.78
CA ILE A 378 -18.58 -2.26 -1.55
C ILE A 378 -20.12 -2.29 -1.55
N ILE A 379 -20.70 -2.88 -0.52
CA ILE A 379 -22.16 -2.97 -0.33
C ILE A 379 -22.60 -1.87 0.64
N ARG A 380 -23.70 -1.18 0.36
CA ARG A 380 -24.31 -0.19 1.26
C ARG A 380 -25.77 -0.54 1.54
N LEU A 381 -26.11 -0.62 2.82
CA LEU A 381 -27.42 -1.01 3.33
C LEU A 381 -27.95 0.02 4.33
N ASN A 382 -29.28 0.10 4.46
CA ASN A 382 -29.91 0.64 5.66
C ASN A 382 -29.61 -0.28 6.87
N LEU A 383 -29.78 0.20 8.10
CA LEU A 383 -29.50 -0.58 9.31
C LEU A 383 -30.40 -1.83 9.51
N ASP A 384 -31.50 -1.93 8.76
CA ASP A 384 -32.37 -3.11 8.72
C ASP A 384 -32.00 -4.10 7.60
N GLY A 385 -31.00 -3.78 6.77
CA GLY A 385 -30.56 -4.58 5.62
C GLY A 385 -31.25 -4.25 4.30
N SER A 386 -32.24 -3.33 4.31
CA SER A 386 -32.90 -2.89 3.08
C SER A 386 -32.00 -2.00 2.22
N THR A 387 -32.32 -1.91 0.93
CA THR A 387 -31.58 -1.10 -0.04
C THR A 387 -31.86 0.40 0.18
N PRO A 388 -30.83 1.25 0.39
CA PRO A 388 -30.99 2.70 0.39
C PRO A 388 -31.52 3.19 -0.96
N SER A 389 -32.53 4.08 -0.93
CA SER A 389 -33.21 4.57 -2.14
C SER A 389 -32.31 5.39 -3.06
N ASP A 390 -31.20 5.91 -2.53
CA ASP A 390 -30.21 6.68 -3.26
C ASP A 390 -28.98 5.86 -3.66
N ASN A 391 -28.98 4.52 -3.55
CA ASN A 391 -27.91 3.71 -4.11
C ASN A 391 -27.81 3.84 -5.65
N PRO A 392 -26.62 3.62 -6.26
CA PRO A 392 -26.41 3.78 -7.70
C PRO A 392 -27.45 3.07 -8.58
N ASN A 393 -27.83 1.86 -8.18
CA ASN A 393 -28.79 1.02 -8.91
C ASN A 393 -30.01 0.68 -8.03
N ALA A 394 -30.46 1.59 -7.15
CA ALA A 394 -31.47 1.30 -6.12
C ALA A 394 -32.79 0.70 -6.64
N SER A 395 -33.14 0.93 -7.91
CA SER A 395 -34.33 0.33 -8.55
C SER A 395 -34.17 -1.16 -8.91
N GLN A 396 -32.93 -1.68 -8.92
CA GLN A 396 -32.65 -3.08 -9.21
C GLN A 396 -32.90 -3.94 -7.95
N PRO A 397 -33.46 -5.14 -8.12
CA PRO A 397 -33.74 -6.02 -6.99
C PRO A 397 -32.46 -6.62 -6.40
N GLY A 398 -32.52 -6.98 -5.11
CA GLY A 398 -31.47 -7.73 -4.43
C GLY A 398 -30.12 -7.01 -4.42
N VAL A 399 -29.03 -7.79 -4.53
CA VAL A 399 -27.66 -7.26 -4.41
C VAL A 399 -27.31 -6.21 -5.45
N ALA A 400 -27.87 -6.29 -6.65
CA ALA A 400 -27.63 -5.29 -7.70
C ALA A 400 -27.98 -3.87 -7.22
N GLY A 401 -29.07 -3.72 -6.46
CA GLY A 401 -29.45 -2.43 -5.86
C GLY A 401 -28.65 -2.04 -4.62
N GLN A 402 -28.02 -3.01 -3.95
CA GLN A 402 -27.24 -2.81 -2.73
C GLN A 402 -25.77 -2.45 -3.00
N ILE A 403 -25.28 -2.62 -4.22
CA ILE A 403 -23.90 -2.30 -4.63
C ILE A 403 -23.70 -0.78 -4.63
N TRP A 404 -22.72 -0.31 -3.86
CA TRP A 404 -22.25 1.07 -3.85
C TRP A 404 -21.12 1.31 -4.85
N ALA A 405 -20.19 0.36 -4.95
CA ALA A 405 -19.06 0.38 -5.88
C ALA A 405 -18.60 -1.05 -6.21
N SER A 406 -17.89 -1.25 -7.32
CA SER A 406 -17.46 -2.56 -7.82
C SER A 406 -16.02 -2.61 -8.29
N GLY A 407 -15.52 -3.81 -8.63
CA GLY A 407 -14.20 -3.97 -9.24
C GLY A 407 -13.07 -4.02 -8.22
N PHE A 408 -13.33 -4.57 -7.03
CA PHE A 408 -12.34 -4.77 -5.97
C PHE A 408 -11.87 -6.23 -5.96
N ARG A 409 -10.61 -6.44 -5.57
CA ARG A 409 -10.02 -7.76 -5.35
C ARG A 409 -10.20 -8.21 -3.91
N ASN A 410 -9.52 -7.56 -2.97
CA ASN A 410 -9.47 -8.00 -1.58
C ASN A 410 -9.43 -6.83 -0.58
N PRO A 411 -10.57 -6.15 -0.36
CA PRO A 411 -10.66 -4.91 0.39
C PRO A 411 -10.68 -5.14 1.91
N TYR A 412 -9.52 -5.00 2.55
CA TYR A 412 -9.32 -5.27 3.97
C TYR A 412 -9.28 -4.04 4.88
N GLY A 413 -9.34 -2.84 4.33
CA GLY A 413 -9.56 -1.60 5.07
C GLY A 413 -10.78 -0.87 4.53
N LEU A 414 -11.60 -0.32 5.43
CA LEU A 414 -12.76 0.49 5.07
C LEU A 414 -13.02 1.49 6.20
N ALA A 415 -12.94 2.79 5.92
CA ALA A 415 -13.16 3.82 6.93
C ALA A 415 -13.65 5.12 6.33
N PHE A 416 -14.50 5.83 7.08
CA PHE A 416 -14.83 7.22 6.79
C PHE A 416 -13.74 8.15 7.35
N SER A 417 -13.36 9.12 6.54
CA SER A 417 -12.58 10.27 6.97
C SER A 417 -13.48 11.34 7.59
N ALA A 418 -12.90 12.34 8.27
CA ALA A 418 -13.66 13.34 9.02
C ALA A 418 -14.57 14.22 8.15
N ASP A 419 -14.26 14.36 6.86
CA ASP A 419 -15.08 15.10 5.90
C ASP A 419 -16.22 14.24 5.30
N GLY A 420 -16.39 13.00 5.78
CA GLY A 420 -17.43 12.08 5.36
C GLY A 420 -17.12 11.29 4.09
N LYS A 421 -15.90 11.40 3.52
CA LYS A 421 -15.49 10.54 2.41
C LYS A 421 -15.16 9.14 2.90
N LEU A 422 -15.63 8.13 2.18
CA LEU A 422 -15.32 6.73 2.40
C LEU A 422 -14.02 6.35 1.68
N TRP A 423 -13.12 5.70 2.40
CA TRP A 423 -11.86 5.22 1.87
C TRP A 423 -11.69 3.73 2.12
N GLU A 424 -10.88 3.11 1.28
CA GLU A 424 -10.70 1.67 1.22
C GLU A 424 -9.22 1.34 0.98
N THR A 425 -8.77 0.19 1.47
CA THR A 425 -7.46 -0.37 1.11
C THR A 425 -7.55 -1.85 0.79
N GLU A 426 -6.99 -2.25 -0.35
CA GLU A 426 -7.06 -3.63 -0.82
C GLU A 426 -5.72 -4.25 -1.15
N MET A 427 -5.65 -5.58 -1.01
CA MET A 427 -4.50 -6.36 -1.47
C MET A 427 -4.62 -6.63 -2.97
N GLY A 428 -3.60 -6.24 -3.73
CA GLY A 428 -3.44 -6.58 -5.15
C GLY A 428 -3.00 -8.04 -5.35
N PRO A 429 -2.81 -8.48 -6.60
CA PRO A 429 -2.28 -9.81 -6.93
C PRO A 429 -0.80 -9.95 -6.51
N ALA A 430 0.14 -10.19 -7.42
CA ALA A 430 1.57 -10.08 -7.09
C ALA A 430 1.95 -8.60 -7.12
N SER A 431 1.91 -7.91 -5.97
CA SER A 431 1.93 -6.43 -5.83
C SER A 431 0.62 -5.76 -6.26
N GLY A 432 0.62 -4.43 -6.33
CA GLY A 432 -0.55 -3.64 -6.74
C GLY A 432 -1.56 -3.45 -5.63
N ASP A 433 -1.11 -3.41 -4.37
CA ASP A 433 -1.99 -3.04 -3.26
C ASP A 433 -2.41 -1.58 -3.41
N GLU A 434 -3.64 -1.24 -3.00
CA GLU A 434 -4.22 0.06 -3.33
C GLU A 434 -4.79 0.77 -2.09
N PHE A 435 -4.80 2.10 -2.15
CA PHE A 435 -5.55 2.99 -1.26
C PHE A 435 -6.49 3.84 -2.11
N ASN A 436 -7.79 3.64 -1.89
CA ASN A 436 -8.85 4.09 -2.78
C ASN A 436 -9.77 5.09 -2.09
N LEU A 437 -10.08 6.21 -2.77
CA LEU A 437 -11.20 7.07 -2.42
C LEU A 437 -12.47 6.50 -3.05
N ILE A 438 -13.41 6.06 -2.22
CA ILE A 438 -14.61 5.38 -2.71
C ILE A 438 -15.64 6.37 -3.25
N VAL A 439 -15.80 6.38 -4.58
CA VAL A 439 -16.86 7.11 -5.28
C VAL A 439 -18.10 6.25 -5.56
N LYS A 440 -19.27 6.85 -5.44
CA LYS A 440 -20.59 6.25 -5.71
C LYS A 440 -20.66 5.72 -7.15
N GLY A 441 -20.97 4.45 -7.32
CA GLY A 441 -21.10 3.78 -8.62
C GLY A 441 -19.77 3.54 -9.34
N GLY A 442 -18.63 3.82 -8.69
CA GLY A 442 -17.31 3.62 -9.27
C GLY A 442 -16.99 2.15 -9.54
N ASN A 443 -16.28 1.89 -10.64
CA ASN A 443 -15.67 0.59 -10.94
C ASN A 443 -14.14 0.72 -10.85
N TYR A 444 -13.52 0.00 -9.92
CA TYR A 444 -12.08 0.04 -9.63
C TYR A 444 -11.28 -0.93 -10.52
N GLY A 445 -11.99 -1.69 -11.34
CA GLY A 445 -11.43 -2.32 -12.53
C GLY A 445 -10.87 -3.72 -12.34
N TRP A 446 -10.70 -4.25 -11.13
CA TRP A 446 -10.27 -5.65 -10.95
C TRP A 446 -11.27 -6.64 -11.60
N PRO A 447 -10.82 -7.68 -12.34
CA PRO A 447 -9.44 -8.04 -12.70
C PRO A 447 -9.01 -7.51 -14.08
N LEU A 448 -9.80 -6.60 -14.67
CA LEU A 448 -9.54 -6.03 -16.00
C LEU A 448 -8.33 -5.09 -15.98
N VAL A 449 -8.08 -4.43 -14.85
CA VAL A 449 -6.86 -3.66 -14.58
C VAL A 449 -6.32 -3.94 -13.18
N SER A 450 -5.00 -3.79 -13.02
CA SER A 450 -4.33 -3.75 -11.73
C SER A 450 -2.95 -3.11 -11.87
N ASN A 451 -2.53 -2.38 -10.83
CA ASN A 451 -1.14 -1.92 -10.72
C ASN A 451 -0.18 -3.02 -10.21
N GLY A 452 -0.66 -4.25 -10.08
CA GLY A 452 0.11 -5.46 -9.75
C GLY A 452 0.26 -6.41 -10.93
N ASN A 453 1.00 -7.49 -10.74
CA ASN A 453 1.24 -8.51 -11.77
C ASN A 453 0.42 -9.76 -11.49
N HIS A 454 0.19 -10.56 -12.51
CA HIS A 454 -0.23 -11.95 -12.36
C HIS A 454 0.76 -12.70 -11.48
N TYR A 455 0.27 -13.65 -10.69
CA TYR A 455 1.16 -14.55 -9.97
C TYR A 455 1.90 -15.45 -10.97
N ASN A 456 3.12 -15.88 -10.62
CA ASN A 456 3.88 -16.82 -11.44
C ASN A 456 3.17 -18.18 -11.65
N GLY A 457 2.21 -18.51 -10.77
CA GLY A 457 1.40 -19.72 -10.84
C GLY A 457 0.04 -19.54 -11.50
N ASP A 458 -0.29 -18.35 -12.02
CA ASP A 458 -1.56 -18.13 -12.71
C ASP A 458 -1.57 -18.87 -14.06
N ALA A 459 -2.76 -19.35 -14.45
CA ALA A 459 -2.93 -20.13 -15.67
C ALA A 459 -2.78 -19.27 -16.93
N TRP A 460 -3.25 -18.02 -16.86
CA TRP A 460 -3.08 -17.03 -17.92
C TRP A 460 -2.03 -15.99 -17.51
N MET A 461 -1.14 -15.68 -18.46
CA MET A 461 -0.11 -14.64 -18.35
C MET A 461 0.73 -14.67 -17.04
N PRO A 462 1.32 -15.82 -16.65
CA PRO A 462 2.03 -15.95 -15.37
C PRO A 462 3.17 -14.93 -15.22
N GLY A 463 3.17 -14.22 -14.09
CA GLY A 463 4.18 -13.20 -13.75
C GLY A 463 4.11 -11.90 -14.56
N GLN A 464 3.25 -11.83 -15.58
CA GLN A 464 3.12 -10.66 -16.45
C GLN A 464 2.31 -9.55 -15.76
N PRO A 465 2.50 -8.28 -16.13
CA PRO A 465 1.66 -7.20 -15.63
C PRO A 465 0.22 -7.33 -16.15
N TYR A 466 -0.76 -6.99 -15.30
CA TYR A 466 -2.10 -6.64 -15.76
C TYR A 466 -2.05 -5.31 -16.52
N PRO A 467 -3.04 -5.03 -17.40
CA PRO A 467 -3.27 -3.66 -17.85
C PRO A 467 -3.34 -2.70 -16.67
N ARG A 468 -2.62 -1.58 -16.76
CA ARG A 468 -2.47 -0.60 -15.68
C ARG A 468 -3.63 0.41 -15.71
N HIS A 469 -3.98 0.97 -14.56
CA HIS A 469 -5.06 1.97 -14.45
C HIS A 469 -4.84 3.23 -15.30
N ASP A 470 -3.59 3.64 -15.52
CA ASP A 470 -3.25 4.78 -16.39
C ASP A 470 -3.57 4.54 -17.87
N THR A 471 -3.65 3.27 -18.28
CA THR A 471 -4.05 2.87 -19.64
C THR A 471 -5.57 2.72 -19.81
N ALA A 472 -6.35 2.86 -18.74
CA ALA A 472 -7.79 2.55 -18.73
C ALA A 472 -8.61 3.57 -17.92
N PRO A 473 -8.79 4.79 -18.45
CA PRO A 473 -9.41 5.91 -17.73
C PRO A 473 -10.89 5.70 -17.36
N GLN A 474 -11.54 4.65 -17.88
CA GLN A 474 -12.89 4.27 -17.50
C GLN A 474 -12.99 3.65 -16.09
N TYR A 475 -11.87 3.21 -15.52
CA TYR A 475 -11.82 2.69 -14.14
C TYR A 475 -11.31 3.77 -13.19
N VAL A 476 -11.83 3.75 -11.96
CA VAL A 476 -11.39 4.67 -10.91
C VAL A 476 -9.95 4.32 -10.54
N GLN A 477 -9.07 5.32 -10.58
CA GLN A 477 -7.67 5.13 -10.21
C GLN A 477 -7.49 5.17 -8.68
N PRO A 478 -6.57 4.37 -8.12
CA PRO A 478 -6.23 4.46 -6.72
C PRO A 478 -5.52 5.79 -6.40
N ALA A 479 -5.75 6.32 -5.21
CA ALA A 479 -5.06 7.53 -4.72
C ALA A 479 -3.58 7.26 -4.40
N ALA A 480 -3.26 6.02 -4.02
CA ALA A 480 -1.89 5.50 -3.92
C ALA A 480 -1.90 3.99 -4.19
N TYR A 481 -0.79 3.46 -4.71
CA TYR A 481 -0.63 2.02 -4.87
C TYR A 481 0.81 1.54 -4.63
N TRP A 482 0.96 0.28 -4.21
CA TRP A 482 2.23 -0.40 -3.97
C TRP A 482 2.45 -1.48 -5.04
N GLY A 483 2.84 -1.04 -6.23
CA GLY A 483 3.04 -1.87 -7.43
C GLY A 483 4.39 -2.59 -7.49
N TRP A 484 4.59 -3.35 -8.56
CA TRP A 484 5.82 -4.12 -8.81
C TRP A 484 6.95 -3.18 -9.23
N PHE A 485 7.98 -3.13 -8.39
CA PHE A 485 9.33 -2.72 -8.71
C PHE A 485 10.22 -3.96 -8.43
N PRO A 486 11.39 -4.12 -9.07
CA PRO A 486 12.31 -5.21 -8.74
C PRO A 486 12.73 -5.27 -7.26
N THR A 487 12.40 -4.23 -6.47
CA THR A 487 12.69 -4.10 -5.04
C THR A 487 11.46 -3.87 -4.16
N THR A 488 10.22 -3.86 -4.67
CA THR A 488 9.01 -3.64 -3.85
C THR A 488 8.13 -4.87 -3.72
N ASN A 489 7.73 -5.14 -2.48
CA ASN A 489 6.81 -6.21 -2.15
C ASN A 489 5.41 -5.63 -1.89
N SER A 490 4.37 -6.45 -2.12
CA SER A 490 3.05 -6.19 -1.53
C SER A 490 3.20 -5.87 -0.05
N MET A 491 2.70 -4.72 0.38
CA MET A 491 2.56 -4.43 1.80
C MET A 491 1.45 -5.30 2.40
N SER A 492 0.50 -5.76 1.61
CA SER A 492 -0.70 -6.48 2.03
C SER A 492 -1.45 -5.65 3.10
N PRO A 493 -2.16 -4.58 2.69
CA PRO A 493 -2.86 -3.71 3.62
C PRO A 493 -3.95 -4.47 4.37
N SER A 494 -4.21 -4.01 5.59
CA SER A 494 -5.20 -4.58 6.48
C SER A 494 -6.15 -3.48 6.97
N GLY A 495 -6.33 -3.33 8.29
CA GLY A 495 -7.17 -2.28 8.85
C GLY A 495 -6.79 -0.88 8.38
N LEU A 496 -7.79 -0.02 8.28
CA LEU A 496 -7.69 1.39 7.92
C LEU A 496 -8.41 2.22 8.99
N ALA A 497 -7.80 3.33 9.41
CA ALA A 497 -8.44 4.34 10.26
C ALA A 497 -7.94 5.73 9.91
N PHE A 498 -8.73 6.77 10.15
CA PHE A 498 -8.27 8.16 10.07
C PHE A 498 -7.92 8.70 11.45
N TYR A 499 -6.77 9.36 11.55
CA TYR A 499 -6.34 9.95 12.80
C TYR A 499 -6.88 11.36 12.97
N ASN A 500 -7.75 11.56 13.96
CA ASN A 500 -8.26 12.88 14.36
C ASN A 500 -8.08 13.16 15.86
N GLY A 501 -7.34 12.30 16.56
CA GLY A 501 -7.06 12.42 17.99
C GLY A 501 -6.13 13.58 18.33
N ASN A 502 -5.98 13.85 19.63
CA ASN A 502 -5.14 14.96 20.11
C ASN A 502 -3.73 14.54 20.56
N LEU A 503 -3.45 13.24 20.72
CA LEU A 503 -2.14 12.76 21.19
C LEU A 503 -1.03 12.88 20.15
N PHE A 504 -1.38 12.85 18.85
CA PHE A 504 -0.47 13.04 17.74
C PHE A 504 -0.95 14.20 16.85
N PRO A 505 -0.84 15.48 17.28
CA PRO A 505 -1.35 16.61 16.51
C PRO A 505 -0.85 16.64 15.06
N GLN A 506 0.39 16.22 14.84
CA GLN A 506 1.03 16.13 13.54
C GLN A 506 0.43 15.06 12.62
N TRP A 507 -0.35 14.11 13.14
CA TRP A 507 -1.01 13.05 12.37
C TRP A 507 -2.47 13.37 12.01
N LYS A 508 -3.02 14.50 12.48
CA LYS A 508 -4.42 14.85 12.21
C LYS A 508 -4.73 14.87 10.71
N GLY A 509 -5.86 14.28 10.33
CA GLY A 509 -6.32 14.13 8.95
C GLY A 509 -5.61 13.04 8.15
N SER A 510 -4.55 12.41 8.69
CA SER A 510 -3.85 11.34 7.99
C SER A 510 -4.63 10.02 8.08
N ALA A 511 -4.51 9.18 7.05
CA ALA A 511 -4.92 7.78 7.11
C ALA A 511 -3.83 6.93 7.77
N LEU A 512 -4.23 5.95 8.56
CA LEU A 512 -3.38 4.97 9.22
C LEU A 512 -3.75 3.58 8.70
N LEU A 513 -2.77 2.86 8.18
CA LEU A 513 -2.96 1.55 7.56
C LEU A 513 -2.13 0.50 8.28
N GLY A 514 -2.75 -0.63 8.59
CA GLY A 514 -2.03 -1.83 8.98
C GLY A 514 -1.46 -2.57 7.78
N SER A 515 -0.44 -3.39 8.02
CA SER A 515 0.16 -4.24 6.99
C SER A 515 0.53 -5.60 7.56
N THR A 516 0.21 -6.66 6.81
CA THR A 516 0.56 -8.03 7.20
C THR A 516 1.92 -8.48 6.68
N SER A 517 2.24 -8.17 5.42
CA SER A 517 3.47 -8.66 4.78
C SER A 517 4.67 -7.76 5.07
N SER A 518 4.45 -6.45 5.21
CA SER A 518 5.51 -5.52 5.61
C SER A 518 5.64 -5.35 7.14
N ILE A 519 4.71 -5.91 7.92
CA ILE A 519 4.77 -5.98 9.39
C ILE A 519 4.96 -4.57 9.99
N ALA A 520 4.14 -3.62 9.55
CA ALA A 520 4.30 -2.21 9.87
C ALA A 520 2.95 -1.48 9.98
N LEU A 521 3.01 -0.31 10.62
CA LEU A 521 1.99 0.73 10.55
C LEU A 521 2.42 1.74 9.50
N TYR A 522 1.51 2.13 8.61
CA TYR A 522 1.73 3.23 7.68
C TYR A 522 0.89 4.42 8.08
N ARG A 523 1.43 5.61 7.81
CA ARG A 523 0.68 6.85 7.82
C ARG A 523 0.69 7.42 6.40
N VAL A 524 -0.48 7.54 5.80
CA VAL A 524 -0.68 8.19 4.51
C VAL A 524 -1.14 9.63 4.77
N ILE A 525 -0.36 10.58 4.28
CA ILE A 525 -0.56 12.01 4.49
C ILE A 525 -1.41 12.56 3.33
N LEU A 526 -2.52 13.18 3.68
CA LEU A 526 -3.46 13.78 2.73
C LEU A 526 -3.43 15.30 2.82
N ASP A 527 -3.50 15.98 1.68
CA ASP A 527 -3.84 17.40 1.64
C ASP A 527 -5.35 17.62 1.87
N THR A 528 -5.78 18.88 1.91
CA THR A 528 -7.18 19.25 2.10
C THR A 528 -8.10 18.83 0.94
N SER A 529 -7.54 18.54 -0.22
CA SER A 529 -8.29 18.06 -1.39
C SER A 529 -8.42 16.53 -1.38
N GLY A 530 -7.68 15.84 -0.50
CA GLY A 530 -7.61 14.39 -0.42
C GLY A 530 -6.50 13.78 -1.28
N ASN A 531 -5.55 14.57 -1.80
CA ASN A 531 -4.42 14.03 -2.55
C ASN A 531 -3.36 13.47 -1.58
N VAL A 532 -2.73 12.36 -1.97
CA VAL A 532 -1.64 11.77 -1.19
C VAL A 532 -0.35 12.57 -1.39
N THR A 533 0.12 13.19 -0.31
CA THR A 533 1.31 14.07 -0.29
C THR A 533 2.50 13.46 0.46
N GLY A 534 2.34 12.27 1.02
CA GLY A 534 3.44 11.49 1.57
C GLY A 534 2.98 10.20 2.23
N VAL A 535 3.92 9.30 2.45
CA VAL A 535 3.71 8.08 3.22
C VAL A 535 4.89 7.86 4.16
N GLU A 536 4.57 7.57 5.41
CA GLU A 536 5.53 7.18 6.44
C GLU A 536 5.29 5.72 6.83
N ARG A 537 6.36 4.94 6.96
CA ARG A 537 6.29 3.55 7.41
C ARG A 537 6.98 3.38 8.77
N TYR A 538 6.31 2.66 9.67
CA TYR A 538 6.77 2.39 11.03
C TYR A 538 6.78 0.87 11.32
N GLY A 539 7.93 0.23 11.10
CA GLY A 539 8.15 -1.19 11.45
C GLY A 539 8.45 -1.43 12.94
N ARG A 540 8.84 -0.37 13.66
CA ARG A 540 9.14 -0.39 15.10
C ARG A 540 8.68 0.89 15.77
N ASP A 541 8.56 0.84 17.09
CA ASP A 541 8.37 2.01 17.93
C ASP A 541 9.71 2.67 18.34
N ALA A 542 9.64 3.73 19.16
CA ALA A 542 10.81 4.48 19.62
C ALA A 542 11.77 3.68 20.53
N LYS A 543 11.32 2.54 21.07
CA LYS A 543 12.11 1.64 21.92
C LYS A 543 12.60 0.38 21.18
N GLY A 544 12.33 0.29 19.88
CA GLY A 544 12.70 -0.85 19.05
C GLY A 544 11.69 -2.01 19.09
N THR A 545 10.57 -1.87 19.80
CA THR A 545 9.47 -2.84 19.82
C THR A 545 8.91 -2.98 18.41
N TYR A 546 8.84 -4.20 17.89
CA TYR A 546 8.26 -4.46 16.58
C TYR A 546 6.76 -4.14 16.56
N THR A 547 6.31 -3.46 15.51
CA THR A 547 4.89 -3.20 15.28
C THR A 547 4.11 -4.51 15.08
N GLY A 548 4.68 -5.46 14.33
CA GLY A 548 4.04 -6.73 14.01
C GLY A 548 3.07 -6.64 12.82
N SER A 549 2.45 -7.78 12.49
CA SER A 549 1.38 -7.86 11.47
C SER A 549 0.13 -7.16 11.99
N VAL A 550 0.02 -5.85 11.79
CA VAL A 550 -1.16 -5.06 12.18
C VAL A 550 -2.33 -5.59 11.39
N ARG A 551 -3.36 -6.13 12.04
CA ARG A 551 -4.52 -6.76 11.38
C ARG A 551 -5.76 -5.88 11.38
N ALA A 552 -6.02 -5.17 12.46
CA ALA A 552 -7.02 -4.10 12.54
C ALA A 552 -6.53 -3.04 13.51
N LEU A 553 -6.95 -1.79 13.32
CA LEU A 553 -6.62 -0.67 14.17
C LEU A 553 -7.79 0.31 14.29
N LYS A 554 -7.89 0.99 15.44
CA LYS A 554 -8.86 2.04 15.72
C LYS A 554 -8.19 3.16 16.52
N VAL A 555 -8.71 4.38 16.38
CA VAL A 555 -8.31 5.52 17.20
C VAL A 555 -9.32 5.64 18.35
N ALA A 556 -8.83 5.56 19.58
CA ALA A 556 -9.63 5.73 20.78
C ALA A 556 -10.03 7.19 21.00
N ALA A 557 -11.07 7.43 21.82
CA ALA A 557 -11.54 8.78 22.16
C ALA A 557 -10.46 9.65 22.83
N ASP A 558 -9.53 9.03 23.57
CA ASP A 558 -8.40 9.71 24.19
C ASP A 558 -7.28 10.08 23.19
N GLY A 559 -7.40 9.67 21.92
CA GLY A 559 -6.43 9.88 20.86
C GLY A 559 -5.31 8.85 20.78
N SER A 560 -5.32 7.81 21.63
CA SER A 560 -4.42 6.67 21.49
C SER A 560 -4.86 5.76 20.34
N ILE A 561 -3.93 5.04 19.72
CA ILE A 561 -4.24 4.10 18.64
C ILE A 561 -4.17 2.69 19.22
N TRP A 562 -5.22 1.91 19.03
CA TRP A 562 -5.26 0.52 19.45
C TRP A 562 -5.31 -0.36 18.22
N TYR A 563 -4.59 -1.47 18.26
CA TYR A 563 -4.54 -2.40 17.14
C TYR A 563 -4.39 -3.83 17.62
N VAL A 564 -4.88 -4.78 16.81
CA VAL A 564 -4.58 -6.19 16.99
C VAL A 564 -3.45 -6.60 16.06
N ARG A 565 -2.44 -7.26 16.61
CA ARG A 565 -1.42 -7.99 15.85
C ARG A 565 -1.96 -9.37 15.52
N GLY A 566 -2.07 -9.70 14.23
CA GLY A 566 -2.52 -11.02 13.76
C GLY A 566 -1.45 -12.11 13.97
N GLY A 567 -1.87 -13.37 13.89
CA GLY A 567 -1.04 -14.55 14.14
C GLY A 567 -1.50 -15.35 15.37
N GLY A 568 -0.99 -16.58 15.53
CA GLY A 568 -1.34 -17.45 16.66
C GLY A 568 -0.85 -16.95 18.03
N ASP A 569 0.16 -16.07 18.04
CA ASP A 569 0.66 -15.32 19.20
C ASP A 569 0.12 -13.88 19.22
N GLY A 570 -1.08 -13.67 18.67
CA GLY A 570 -1.70 -12.36 18.50
C GLY A 570 -1.82 -11.54 19.79
N MET A 571 -1.92 -10.23 19.63
CA MET A 571 -1.89 -9.30 20.76
C MET A 571 -2.75 -8.07 20.48
N LEU A 572 -3.59 -7.66 21.43
CA LEU A 572 -4.15 -6.31 21.48
C LEU A 572 -3.09 -5.37 22.04
N ARG A 573 -2.79 -4.31 21.30
CA ARG A 573 -1.73 -3.36 21.60
C ARG A 573 -2.23 -1.93 21.56
N ARG A 574 -1.56 -1.07 22.32
CA ARG A 574 -1.83 0.36 22.40
C ARG A 574 -0.60 1.16 22.03
N ILE A 575 -0.80 2.19 21.21
CA ILE A 575 0.18 3.18 20.79
C ILE A 575 -0.13 4.51 21.46
N THR A 576 0.86 5.06 22.16
CA THR A 576 0.84 6.40 22.75
C THR A 576 2.11 7.16 22.39
N PRO A 577 2.13 8.51 22.50
CA PRO A 577 3.33 9.28 22.24
C PRO A 577 4.52 8.79 23.04
N LYS A 578 5.72 8.90 22.47
CA LYS A 578 6.94 8.66 23.22
C LYS A 578 7.00 9.65 24.40
N PRO A 579 7.43 9.21 25.61
CA PRO A 579 7.55 10.07 26.78
C PRO A 579 8.44 11.29 26.58
#